data_AF-B7S4I8-F1
#
_entry.id   AF-B7S4I8-F1
#
_cell.length_a   1.000
_cell.length_b   1.000
_cell.length_c   1.000
_cell.angle_alpha   90.00
_cell.angle_beta   90.00
_cell.angle_gamma   90.00
#
_symmetry.space_group_name_H-M   'P 1'
#
loop_
_entity.id
_entity.type
_entity.pdbx_description
1 polymer ?
#
loop_
_entity_poly.entity_id
_entity_poly.type
_entity_poly.pdbx_seq_one_letter_code
_entity_poly.pdbx_strand_id
1 'polypeptide(L)'
;MKLSCLFALMAPLLCASQGTTCACEAKELEFSIDCANEALLLETLAALIVDDCSTDCSSAACYKNFLIVQSHHDFCLHDDVPPPVEDAFHDFEEVCEHCSITRKRDPNLSNCPVAACDTRGDVAYQALLTEGCVSACSSSTCASNYQILRSEHDNCDEGTVSESAETGIHDLEEICEAFN
;
A
#
# COMPACT_ATOMS: atom_id res chain seq x y z
N MET A 1 -29.26 -44.33 -21.80
CA MET A 1 -28.75 -43.03 -22.31
C MET A 1 -29.67 -41.94 -21.78
N LYS A 2 -29.08 -40.84 -21.30
CA LYS A 2 -29.68 -39.61 -20.75
C LYS A 2 -30.09 -39.69 -19.28
N LEU A 3 -29.80 -38.71 -18.43
CA LEU A 3 -28.80 -37.63 -18.42
C LEU A 3 -28.89 -37.12 -16.97
N SER A 4 -27.82 -37.23 -16.20
CA SER A 4 -27.78 -36.69 -14.83
C SER A 4 -27.69 -35.17 -14.93
N CYS A 5 -28.74 -34.44 -14.53
CA CYS A 5 -28.64 -32.99 -14.31
C CYS A 5 -27.92 -32.75 -12.98
N LEU A 6 -26.60 -32.60 -13.02
CA LEU A 6 -25.87 -31.90 -11.98
C LEU A 6 -26.17 -30.40 -12.15
N PHE A 7 -27.04 -29.85 -11.31
CA PHE A 7 -27.08 -28.41 -11.09
C PHE A 7 -25.82 -28.03 -10.30
N ALA A 8 -24.82 -27.49 -10.99
CA ALA A 8 -23.75 -26.77 -10.33
C ALA A 8 -24.36 -25.53 -9.67
N LEU A 9 -24.34 -25.47 -8.33
CA LEU A 9 -24.57 -24.22 -7.62
C LEU A 9 -23.45 -23.25 -8.03
N MET A 10 -23.77 -22.28 -8.89
CA MET A 10 -22.99 -21.06 -8.97
C MET A 10 -23.24 -20.30 -7.66
N ALA A 11 -22.27 -20.36 -6.74
CA ALA A 11 -22.24 -19.43 -5.63
C ALA A 11 -21.99 -18.02 -6.21
N PRO A 12 -22.86 -17.03 -5.94
CA PRO A 12 -22.64 -15.68 -6.42
C PRO A 12 -21.38 -15.10 -5.78
N LEU A 13 -20.58 -14.42 -6.61
CA LEU A 13 -19.39 -13.66 -6.28
C LEU A 13 -19.76 -12.66 -5.17
N LEU A 14 -19.27 -12.88 -3.96
CA LEU A 14 -19.66 -12.14 -2.76
C LEU A 14 -18.79 -10.89 -2.55
N CYS A 15 -18.29 -10.25 -3.61
CA CYS A 15 -17.49 -9.01 -3.48
C CYS A 15 -18.22 -7.72 -3.89
N ALA A 16 -19.55 -7.76 -3.94
CA ALA A 16 -20.36 -6.56 -4.20
C ALA A 16 -20.86 -5.92 -2.89
N SER A 17 -20.15 -4.88 -2.44
CA SER A 17 -20.67 -3.56 -1.99
C SER A 17 -19.97 -3.01 -0.73
N GLN A 18 -19.35 -1.83 -0.90
CA GLN A 18 -18.55 -0.97 0.01
C GLN A 18 -17.05 -1.29 0.04
N GLY A 19 -16.27 -0.58 -0.79
CA GLY A 19 -14.81 -0.68 -0.92
C GLY A 19 -14.34 -2.07 -1.36
N THR A 20 -13.74 -2.20 -2.54
CA THR A 20 -13.22 -3.52 -2.93
C THR A 20 -11.91 -3.80 -2.16
N THR A 21 -11.79 -5.00 -1.61
CA THR A 21 -10.52 -5.42 -1.00
C THR A 21 -9.55 -5.78 -2.11
N CYS A 22 -8.25 -5.52 -1.93
CA CYS A 22 -7.24 -5.86 -2.94
C CYS A 22 -7.20 -7.37 -3.23
N ALA A 23 -7.54 -8.21 -2.25
CA ALA A 23 -7.67 -9.65 -2.46
C ALA A 23 -8.82 -10.03 -3.42
N CYS A 24 -9.92 -9.26 -3.43
CA CYS A 24 -10.98 -9.44 -4.41
C CYS A 24 -10.55 -8.97 -5.79
N GLU A 25 -9.93 -7.79 -5.87
CA GLU A 25 -9.41 -7.27 -7.13
C GLU A 25 -8.39 -8.22 -7.77
N ALA A 26 -7.45 -8.75 -6.97
CA ALA A 26 -6.48 -9.75 -7.41
C ALA A 26 -7.16 -10.98 -8.01
N LYS A 27 -8.24 -11.44 -7.39
CA LYS A 27 -9.01 -12.59 -7.88
C LYS A 27 -9.79 -12.27 -9.16
N GLU A 28 -10.43 -11.11 -9.23
CA GLU A 28 -11.28 -10.71 -10.36
C GLU A 28 -10.45 -10.35 -11.60
N LEU A 29 -9.30 -9.71 -11.40
CA LEU A 29 -8.36 -9.29 -12.44
C LEU A 29 -7.26 -10.32 -12.73
N GLU A 30 -7.31 -11.48 -12.06
CA GLU A 30 -6.40 -12.62 -12.24
C GLU A 30 -4.91 -12.24 -12.06
N PHE A 31 -4.56 -11.57 -10.96
CA PHE A 31 -3.18 -11.39 -10.51
C PHE A 31 -2.95 -12.01 -9.12
N SER A 32 -1.69 -12.13 -8.71
CA SER A 32 -1.31 -12.62 -7.38
C SER A 32 -0.50 -11.54 -6.66
N ILE A 33 -0.66 -11.45 -5.34
CA ILE A 33 0.15 -10.60 -4.48
C ILE A 33 1.34 -11.45 -4.02
N ASP A 34 2.47 -11.34 -4.71
CA ASP A 34 3.70 -12.09 -4.47
C ASP A 34 4.84 -11.13 -4.13
N CYS A 35 5.08 -10.94 -2.83
CA CYS A 35 6.13 -10.06 -2.31
C CYS A 35 7.55 -10.46 -2.72
N ALA A 36 7.77 -11.63 -3.33
CA ALA A 36 9.09 -12.01 -3.85
C ALA A 36 9.33 -11.56 -5.30
N ASN A 37 8.34 -10.94 -5.94
CA ASN A 37 8.37 -10.64 -7.38
C ASN A 37 8.61 -9.14 -7.66
N GLU A 38 9.75 -8.62 -7.23
CA GLU A 38 10.17 -7.22 -7.47
C GLU A 38 10.14 -6.85 -8.96
N ALA A 39 10.49 -7.79 -9.86
CA ALA A 39 10.51 -7.56 -11.30
C ALA A 39 9.12 -7.19 -11.84
N LEU A 40 8.07 -7.86 -11.34
CA LEU A 40 6.69 -7.53 -11.69
C LEU A 40 6.35 -6.10 -11.28
N LEU A 41 6.76 -5.66 -10.09
CA LEU A 41 6.45 -4.31 -9.59
C LEU A 41 7.11 -3.23 -10.44
N LEU A 42 8.40 -3.40 -10.76
CA LEU A 42 9.12 -2.47 -11.62
C LEU A 42 8.54 -2.42 -13.05
N GLU A 43 8.18 -3.57 -13.62
CA GLU A 43 7.55 -3.62 -14.94
C GLU A 43 6.15 -2.98 -14.95
N THR A 44 5.38 -3.18 -13.88
CA THR A 44 4.02 -2.64 -13.76
C THR A 44 4.03 -1.14 -13.54
N LEU A 45 4.92 -0.62 -12.68
CA LEU A 45 5.14 0.82 -12.52
C LEU A 45 5.57 1.46 -13.84
N ALA A 46 6.50 0.83 -14.57
CA ALA A 46 6.92 1.35 -15.88
C ALA A 46 5.75 1.42 -16.87
N ALA A 47 4.82 0.47 -16.84
CA ALA A 47 3.61 0.52 -17.65
C ALA A 47 2.68 1.67 -17.25
N LEU A 48 2.47 1.91 -15.95
CA LEU A 48 1.68 3.04 -15.46
C LEU A 48 2.23 4.38 -15.96
N ILE A 49 3.55 4.55 -15.93
CA ILE A 49 4.24 5.75 -16.40
C ILE A 49 4.11 5.90 -17.93
N VAL A 50 4.36 4.83 -18.69
CA VAL A 50 4.30 4.86 -20.16
C VAL A 50 2.90 5.16 -20.68
N ASP A 51 1.88 4.66 -19.99
CA ASP A 51 0.48 4.84 -20.36
C ASP A 51 -0.15 6.13 -19.79
N ASP A 52 0.63 6.99 -19.10
CA ASP A 52 0.19 8.27 -18.52
C ASP A 52 -1.01 8.13 -17.56
N CYS A 53 -1.00 7.05 -16.77
CA CYS A 53 -2.11 6.68 -15.91
C CYS A 53 -2.35 7.65 -14.74
N SER A 54 -1.37 8.50 -14.40
CA SER A 54 -1.51 9.56 -13.39
C SER A 54 -2.36 10.74 -13.90
N THR A 55 -2.61 10.81 -15.20
CA THR A 55 -3.52 11.79 -15.80
C THR A 55 -4.93 11.20 -16.03
N ASP A 56 -5.00 9.94 -16.47
CA ASP A 56 -6.26 9.23 -16.73
C ASP A 56 -6.12 7.72 -16.46
N CYS A 57 -6.75 7.25 -15.37
CA CYS A 57 -6.73 5.86 -14.96
C CYS A 57 -7.97 5.06 -15.43
N SER A 58 -8.79 5.61 -16.33
CA SER A 58 -10.02 4.96 -16.78
C SER A 58 -9.82 3.73 -17.67
N SER A 59 -8.60 3.51 -18.16
CA SER A 59 -8.27 2.34 -18.96
C SER A 59 -8.17 1.07 -18.09
N ALA A 60 -8.63 -0.06 -18.63
CA ALA A 60 -8.52 -1.34 -17.92
C ALA A 60 -7.06 -1.74 -17.62
N ALA A 61 -6.11 -1.27 -18.43
CA ALA A 61 -4.68 -1.50 -18.21
C ALA A 61 -4.18 -0.66 -17.03
N CYS A 62 -4.47 0.64 -16.99
CA CYS A 62 -4.12 1.52 -15.88
C CYS A 62 -4.72 1.00 -14.57
N TYR A 63 -6.03 0.72 -14.55
CA TYR A 63 -6.71 0.21 -13.37
C TYR A 63 -6.06 -1.08 -12.83
N LYS A 64 -5.82 -2.07 -13.70
CA LYS A 64 -5.20 -3.33 -13.28
C LYS A 64 -3.76 -3.14 -12.81
N ASN A 65 -2.95 -2.36 -13.52
CA ASN A 65 -1.55 -2.14 -13.17
C ASN A 65 -1.43 -1.36 -11.85
N PHE A 66 -2.30 -0.37 -11.63
CA PHE A 66 -2.36 0.37 -10.38
C PHE A 66 -2.68 -0.56 -9.21
N LEU A 67 -3.73 -1.38 -9.35
CA LEU A 67 -4.10 -2.34 -8.30
C LEU A 67 -3.02 -3.37 -8.04
N ILE A 68 -2.23 -3.80 -9.04
CA ILE A 68 -1.06 -4.65 -8.81
C ILE A 68 -0.05 -3.91 -7.92
N VAL A 69 0.32 -2.67 -8.26
CA VAL A 69 1.30 -1.91 -7.48
C VAL A 69 0.78 -1.61 -6.08
N GLN A 70 -0.40 -1.02 -5.94
CA GLN A 70 -1.03 -0.69 -4.66
C GLN A 70 -1.13 -1.92 -3.76
N SER A 71 -1.61 -3.05 -4.28
CA SER A 71 -1.76 -4.28 -3.48
C SER A 71 -0.46 -4.79 -2.90
N HIS A 72 0.69 -4.57 -3.57
CA HIS A 72 1.99 -4.99 -3.05
C HIS A 72 2.60 -3.93 -2.14
N HIS A 73 2.47 -2.65 -2.48
CA HIS A 73 2.90 -1.55 -1.62
C HIS A 73 2.24 -1.65 -0.23
N ASP A 74 0.91 -1.72 -0.19
CA ASP A 74 0.15 -1.68 1.06
C ASP A 74 0.27 -2.99 1.86
N PHE A 75 0.57 -4.12 1.18
CA PHE A 75 0.65 -5.43 1.82
C PHE A 75 2.06 -5.87 2.18
N CYS A 76 3.04 -5.72 1.29
CA CYS A 76 4.36 -6.32 1.49
C CYS A 76 5.17 -5.56 2.56
N LEU A 77 6.26 -6.17 3.03
CA LEU A 77 7.20 -5.43 3.87
C LEU A 77 7.99 -4.46 2.98
N HIS A 78 8.45 -3.36 3.53
CA HIS A 78 9.30 -2.39 2.83
C HIS A 78 10.43 -3.05 2.02
N ASP A 79 11.18 -3.95 2.67
CA ASP A 79 12.28 -4.70 2.05
C ASP A 79 11.85 -5.59 0.86
N ASP A 80 10.56 -5.89 0.73
CA ASP A 80 9.96 -6.68 -0.35
C ASP A 80 9.44 -5.79 -1.51
N VAL A 81 9.42 -4.45 -1.36
CA VAL A 81 8.94 -3.48 -2.36
C VAL A 81 10.10 -2.61 -2.84
N PRO A 82 10.38 -2.53 -4.15
CA PRO A 82 11.46 -1.69 -4.64
C PRO A 82 11.24 -0.21 -4.28
N PRO A 83 12.25 0.55 -3.80
CA PRO A 83 12.07 1.95 -3.41
C PRO A 83 11.45 2.85 -4.50
N PRO A 84 11.78 2.71 -5.81
CA PRO A 84 11.10 3.49 -6.84
C PRO A 84 9.59 3.23 -6.93
N VAL A 85 9.12 2.08 -6.47
CA VAL A 85 7.71 1.69 -6.45
C VAL A 85 7.00 2.31 -5.25
N GLU A 86 7.64 2.30 -4.07
CA GLU A 86 7.11 2.95 -2.87
C GLU A 86 6.88 4.45 -3.08
N ASP A 87 7.85 5.16 -3.66
CA ASP A 87 7.69 6.59 -3.88
C ASP A 87 6.70 6.91 -5.02
N ALA A 88 6.87 6.26 -6.17
CA ALA A 88 6.24 6.73 -7.41
C ALA A 88 4.78 6.29 -7.57
N PHE A 89 4.29 5.31 -6.79
CA PHE A 89 2.90 4.88 -6.97
C PHE A 89 1.90 5.92 -6.44
N HIS A 90 2.31 6.77 -5.49
CA HIS A 90 1.49 7.87 -4.95
C HIS A 90 1.06 8.87 -6.02
N ASP A 91 1.84 9.04 -7.11
CA ASP A 91 1.50 9.89 -8.25
C ASP A 91 0.18 9.48 -8.96
N PHE A 92 -0.29 8.25 -8.74
CA PHE A 92 -1.48 7.68 -9.39
C PHE A 92 -2.73 7.70 -8.52
N GLU A 93 -2.58 7.91 -7.20
CA GLU A 93 -3.64 7.74 -6.21
C GLU A 93 -4.76 8.78 -6.30
N GLU A 94 -4.46 9.99 -6.75
CA GLU A 94 -5.50 11.01 -6.96
C GLU A 94 -6.49 10.65 -8.10
N VAL A 95 -6.08 9.76 -9.01
CA VAL A 95 -6.80 9.48 -10.26
C VAL A 95 -7.32 8.06 -10.35
N CYS A 96 -6.60 7.08 -9.80
CA CYS A 96 -7.00 5.68 -9.81
C CYS A 96 -7.96 5.34 -8.67
N GLU A 97 -8.80 4.32 -8.87
CA GLU A 97 -9.67 3.81 -7.80
C GLU A 97 -8.92 2.77 -6.96
N HIS A 98 -8.97 2.95 -5.63
CA HIS A 98 -8.20 2.19 -4.66
C HIS A 98 -8.91 0.91 -4.23
N CYS A 99 -8.11 -0.05 -3.77
CA CYS A 99 -8.57 -1.17 -2.96
C CYS A 99 -8.03 -1.07 -1.53
N SER A 100 -8.56 -1.89 -0.62
CA SER A 100 -8.06 -1.97 0.76
C SER A 100 -7.37 -3.31 1.05
N ILE A 101 -6.22 -3.24 1.73
CA ILE A 101 -5.49 -4.38 2.29
C ILE A 101 -4.70 -3.91 3.50
N THR A 102 -4.48 -4.80 4.47
CA THR A 102 -3.66 -4.50 5.65
C THR A 102 -2.26 -5.03 5.42
N ARG A 103 -1.24 -4.23 5.78
CA ARG A 103 0.17 -4.62 5.74
C ARG A 103 0.44 -5.97 6.40
N LYS A 104 1.33 -6.73 5.78
CA LYS A 104 1.89 -7.98 6.28
C LYS A 104 2.64 -7.68 7.58
N ARG A 105 2.32 -8.45 8.61
CA ARG A 105 2.96 -8.29 9.93
C ARG A 105 4.39 -8.85 9.91
N ASP A 106 5.37 -8.06 10.34
CA ASP A 106 6.67 -8.57 10.77
C ASP A 106 6.55 -9.18 12.19
N PRO A 107 6.81 -10.49 12.38
CA PRO A 107 6.74 -11.12 13.70
C PRO A 107 7.83 -10.67 14.68
N ASN A 108 8.90 -10.02 14.22
CA ASN A 108 10.03 -9.58 15.04
C ASN A 108 9.82 -8.18 15.65
N LEU A 109 8.84 -7.44 15.15
CA LEU A 109 8.56 -6.07 15.55
C LEU A 109 7.39 -6.01 16.53
N SER A 110 7.39 -4.97 17.35
CA SER A 110 6.26 -4.69 18.25
C SER A 110 5.09 -4.12 17.44
N ASN A 111 3.88 -4.19 17.99
CA ASN A 111 2.76 -3.54 17.33
C ASN A 111 2.92 -2.02 17.40
N CYS A 112 2.66 -1.35 16.27
CA CYS A 112 2.43 0.08 16.21
C CYS A 112 1.25 0.50 17.13
N PRO A 113 1.19 1.78 17.54
CA PRO A 113 -0.02 2.33 18.18
C PRO A 113 -1.24 2.16 17.26
N VAL A 114 -2.44 2.31 17.81
CA VAL A 114 -3.65 2.29 16.99
C VAL A 114 -3.78 3.63 16.27
N ALA A 115 -3.98 3.58 14.95
CA ALA A 115 -4.24 4.75 14.13
C ALA A 115 -5.47 5.51 14.63
N ALA A 116 -5.40 6.83 14.62
CA ALA A 116 -6.52 7.69 14.94
C ALA A 116 -7.20 8.27 13.70
N CYS A 117 -6.53 8.25 12.56
CA CYS A 117 -6.95 8.84 11.30
C CYS A 117 -7.33 10.31 11.48
N ASP A 118 -6.41 11.02 12.12
CA ASP A 118 -6.39 12.47 12.24
C ASP A 118 -5.04 12.99 11.72
N THR A 119 -4.79 14.28 11.88
CA THR A 119 -3.57 14.92 11.35
C THR A 119 -2.30 14.58 12.14
N ARG A 120 -2.30 13.57 13.02
CA ARG A 120 -1.11 13.24 13.83
C ARG A 120 0.00 12.57 13.03
N GLY A 121 -0.31 11.92 11.90
CA GLY A 121 0.70 11.41 10.98
C GLY A 121 1.62 12.54 10.52
N ASP A 122 1.02 13.63 10.04
CA ASP A 122 1.75 14.84 9.64
C ASP A 122 2.55 15.46 10.80
N VAL A 123 1.95 15.55 11.99
CA VAL A 123 2.64 16.07 13.18
C VAL A 123 3.85 15.20 13.54
N ALA A 124 3.71 13.89 13.45
CA ALA A 124 4.78 12.94 13.72
C ALA A 124 5.89 13.04 12.67
N TYR A 125 5.53 13.16 11.38
CA TYR A 125 6.50 13.37 10.30
C TYR A 125 7.32 14.66 10.50
N GLN A 126 6.65 15.78 10.80
CA GLN A 126 7.35 17.04 11.08
C GLN A 126 8.27 16.94 12.31
N ALA A 127 7.90 16.15 13.32
CA ALA A 127 8.75 15.88 14.46
C ALA A 127 9.97 15.03 14.08
N LEU A 128 9.82 14.02 13.22
CA LEU A 128 10.94 13.21 12.70
C LEU A 128 11.98 14.08 11.98
N LEU A 129 11.51 15.01 11.14
CA LEU A 129 12.40 15.96 10.45
C LEU A 129 13.11 16.90 11.43
N THR A 130 12.37 17.46 12.39
CA THR A 130 12.91 18.42 13.37
C THR A 130 13.97 17.80 14.28
N GLU A 131 13.77 16.54 14.66
CA GLU A 131 14.68 15.78 15.54
C GLU A 131 15.85 15.12 14.78
N GLY A 132 15.89 15.26 13.44
CA GLY A 132 16.98 14.71 12.61
C GLY A 132 16.94 13.20 12.45
N CYS A 133 15.76 12.58 12.56
CA CYS A 133 15.57 11.13 12.51
C CYS A 133 15.91 10.52 11.13
N VAL A 134 15.93 11.33 10.07
CA VAL A 134 16.40 10.99 8.70
C VAL A 134 17.89 10.60 8.61
N SER A 135 18.62 10.63 9.72
CA SER A 135 20.02 10.21 9.76
C SER A 135 20.28 9.07 10.77
N ALA A 136 19.39 8.91 11.74
CA ALA A 136 19.44 7.87 12.75
C ALA A 136 18.12 7.81 13.54
N CYS A 137 17.52 6.62 13.63
CA CYS A 137 16.25 6.41 14.33
C CYS A 137 16.42 5.80 15.74
N SER A 138 17.56 6.00 16.40
CA SER A 138 17.87 5.29 17.66
C SER A 138 17.22 5.89 18.92
N SER A 139 16.70 7.11 18.85
CA SER A 139 16.08 7.77 20.00
C SER A 139 14.64 7.27 20.21
N SER A 140 14.17 7.26 21.46
CA SER A 140 12.77 6.93 21.76
C SER A 140 11.80 7.91 21.10
N THR A 141 12.22 9.15 20.86
CA THR A 141 11.43 10.16 20.15
C THR A 141 11.28 9.82 18.67
N CYS A 142 12.37 9.43 17.99
CA CYS A 142 12.30 8.99 16.60
C CYS A 142 11.45 7.74 16.46
N ALA A 143 11.71 6.72 17.29
CA ALA A 143 10.92 5.48 17.30
C ALA A 143 9.41 5.75 17.49
N SER A 144 9.04 6.57 18.48
CA SER A 144 7.62 6.81 18.77
C SER A 144 6.91 7.59 17.66
N ASN A 145 7.56 8.61 17.08
CA ASN A 145 6.95 9.37 15.98
C ASN A 145 6.88 8.54 14.70
N TYR A 146 7.90 7.74 14.42
CA TYR A 146 7.89 6.86 13.25
C TYR A 146 6.76 5.83 13.33
N GLN A 147 6.57 5.18 14.49
CA GLN A 147 5.45 4.25 14.67
C GLN A 147 4.06 4.90 14.60
N ILE A 148 3.94 6.19 14.97
CA ILE A 148 2.70 6.95 14.75
C ILE A 148 2.51 7.17 13.25
N LEU A 149 3.51 7.70 12.55
CA LEU A 149 3.45 7.96 11.11
C LEU A 149 3.10 6.68 10.33
N ARG A 150 3.85 5.59 10.58
CA ARG A 150 3.59 4.24 10.03
C ARG A 150 2.15 3.78 10.27
N SER A 151 1.66 3.91 11.50
CA SER A 151 0.30 3.47 11.80
C SER A 151 -0.76 4.28 11.06
N GLU A 152 -0.57 5.60 10.90
CA GLU A 152 -1.54 6.44 10.20
C GLU A 152 -1.49 6.15 8.68
N HIS A 153 -0.29 6.10 8.08
CA HIS A 153 -0.08 5.72 6.68
C HIS A 153 -0.77 4.38 6.33
N ASP A 154 -0.51 3.32 7.11
CA ASP A 154 -0.99 1.97 6.74
C ASP A 154 -2.49 1.71 6.98
N ASN A 155 -3.18 2.53 7.80
CA ASN A 155 -4.51 2.18 8.32
C ASN A 155 -5.57 3.26 8.13
N CYS A 156 -5.22 4.41 7.57
CA CYS A 156 -6.16 5.50 7.34
C CYS A 156 -6.51 5.63 5.87
N ASP A 157 -7.63 6.32 5.60
CA ASP A 157 -8.04 6.59 4.23
C ASP A 157 -7.04 7.55 3.57
N GLU A 158 -6.83 7.37 2.27
CA GLU A 158 -5.97 8.23 1.45
C GLU A 158 -6.25 9.72 1.66
N GLY A 159 -5.19 10.53 1.72
CA GLY A 159 -5.25 11.96 2.00
C GLY A 159 -5.50 12.33 3.47
N THR A 160 -5.53 11.36 4.39
CA THR A 160 -5.52 11.63 5.84
C THR A 160 -4.14 12.13 6.29
N VAL A 161 -3.08 11.50 5.79
CA VAL A 161 -1.71 11.98 5.91
C VAL A 161 -1.39 12.76 4.63
N SER A 162 -0.58 13.83 4.74
CA SER A 162 -0.23 14.63 3.57
C SER A 162 0.67 13.85 2.62
N GLU A 163 0.58 14.12 1.32
CA GLU A 163 1.47 13.56 0.28
C GLU A 163 2.96 13.63 0.66
N SER A 164 3.39 14.74 1.29
CA SER A 164 4.78 14.90 1.74
C SER A 164 5.20 13.94 2.87
N ALA A 165 4.24 13.50 3.66
CA ALA A 165 4.43 12.54 4.75
C ALA A 165 4.16 11.10 4.29
N GLU A 166 3.23 10.89 3.34
CA GLU A 166 3.01 9.60 2.67
C GLU A 166 4.28 9.18 1.93
N THR A 167 4.78 10.01 1.01
CA THR A 167 6.05 9.73 0.31
C THR A 167 7.27 9.78 1.25
N GLY A 168 7.29 10.73 2.18
CA GLY A 168 8.45 10.96 3.06
C GLY A 168 8.69 9.86 4.09
N ILE A 169 7.72 8.98 4.33
CA ILE A 169 7.92 7.83 5.22
C ILE A 169 8.92 6.83 4.63
N HIS A 170 8.96 6.67 3.31
CA HIS A 170 9.79 5.67 2.62
C HIS A 170 11.29 5.93 2.83
N ASP A 171 11.70 7.19 2.85
CA ASP A 171 13.06 7.63 3.23
C ASP A 171 13.45 7.24 4.68
N LEU A 172 12.47 6.96 5.54
CA LEU A 172 12.66 6.62 6.94
C LEU A 172 12.61 5.11 7.20
N GLU A 173 12.08 4.29 6.29
CA GLU A 173 11.82 2.86 6.54
C GLU A 173 13.11 2.10 6.85
N GLU A 174 14.13 2.21 6.00
CA GLU A 174 15.44 1.58 6.25
C GLU A 174 16.09 2.12 7.53
N ILE A 175 15.96 3.42 7.79
CA ILE A 175 16.61 4.10 8.93
C ILE A 175 15.95 3.72 10.26
N CYS A 176 14.64 3.51 10.24
CA CYS A 176 13.78 3.17 11.36
C CYS A 176 13.36 1.70 11.37
N GLU A 177 14.05 0.81 10.63
CA GLU A 177 13.70 -0.60 10.43
C GLU A 177 13.43 -1.36 11.75
N ALA A 178 14.13 -1.01 12.83
CA ALA A 178 13.90 -1.59 14.16
C ALA A 178 12.50 -1.28 14.75
N PHE A 179 11.70 -0.44 14.10
CA PHE A 179 10.39 0.05 14.51
C PHE A 179 9.35 0.05 13.37
N ASN A 180 9.67 -0.56 12.22
CA ASN A 180 8.85 -0.59 10.99
C ASN A 180 7.57 -1.44 11.10
#